data_AF-A0A9D5LXV5-F1
#
_entry.id   AF-A0A9D5LXV5-F1
#
_cell.length_a   1.000
_cell.length_b   1.000
_cell.length_c   1.000
_cell.angle_alpha   90.00
_cell.angle_beta   90.00
_cell.angle_gamma   90.00
#
_symmetry.space_group_name_H-M   'P 1'
#
loop_
_entity.id
_entity.type
_entity.pdbx_description
1 polymer ?
#
loop_
_entity_poly.entity_id
_entity_poly.type
_entity_poly.pdbx_seq_one_letter_code
_entity_poly.pdbx_strand_id
1 'polypeptide(L)'
;RLVRWSFVIFIIALEMILGIEIHKNTEPKAASIVPIAFPLVAGAGTLTTLLSLRANYHDINIIAAILLNTLFVYLVLKSANWLERKLGPTTLQVLQKVFGIVLLAISIKLFTANFAQLFTTYIKF
;
A
#
# COMPACT_ATOMS: atom_id res chain seq x y z
N ARG A 1 15.60 6.62 5.45
CA ARG A 1 14.23 6.99 4.96
C ARG A 1 13.23 5.85 5.17
N LEU A 2 13.59 4.59 4.87
CA LEU A 2 12.72 3.41 5.02
C LEU A 2 12.30 3.09 6.48
N VAL A 3 13.15 3.37 7.47
CA VAL A 3 12.84 3.15 8.90
C VAL A 3 11.61 3.93 9.37
N ARG A 4 11.41 5.16 8.88
CA ARG A 4 10.24 5.96 9.24
C ARG A 4 8.96 5.44 8.58
N TRP A 5 9.08 4.81 7.42
CA TRP A 5 7.95 4.19 6.72
C TRP A 5 7.56 2.84 7.32
N SER A 6 8.50 2.06 7.87
CA SER A 6 8.15 0.80 8.54
C SER A 6 7.28 1.05 9.78
N PHE A 7 7.51 2.16 10.49
CA PHE A 7 6.68 2.56 11.62
C PHE A 7 5.27 2.98 11.19
N VAL A 8 5.12 3.69 10.07
CA VAL A 8 3.81 4.02 9.49
C VAL A 8 3.05 2.75 9.09
N ILE A 9 3.72 1.81 8.40
CA ILE A 9 3.12 0.52 8.01
C ILE A 9 2.76 -0.31 9.25
N PHE A 10 3.58 -0.26 10.32
CA PHE A 10 3.30 -0.94 11.59
C PHE A 10 1.99 -0.42 12.23
N ILE A 11 1.84 0.90 12.30
CA ILE A 11 0.66 1.54 12.89
C ILE A 11 -0.58 1.22 12.07
N ILE A 12 -0.51 1.32 10.73
CA ILE A 12 -1.63 0.98 9.84
C ILE A 12 -2.02 -0.50 9.99
N ALA A 13 -1.03 -1.40 10.09
CA ALA A 13 -1.28 -2.83 10.29
C ALA A 13 -2.01 -3.11 11.61
N LEU A 14 -1.58 -2.46 12.70
CA LEU A 14 -2.26 -2.55 14.00
C LEU A 14 -3.68 -1.99 13.93
N GLU A 15 -3.88 -0.83 13.29
CA GLU A 15 -5.19 -0.21 13.08
C GLU A 15 -6.16 -1.19 12.39
N MET A 16 -5.71 -1.85 11.31
CA MET A 16 -6.50 -2.80 10.54
C MET A 16 -6.82 -4.10 11.29
N ILE A 17 -5.92 -4.60 12.13
CA ILE A 17 -6.14 -5.82 12.92
C ILE A 17 -7.12 -5.56 14.07
N LEU A 18 -6.89 -4.45 14.80
CA LEU A 18 -7.68 -4.10 15.98
C LEU A 18 -9.05 -3.50 15.59
N GLY A 19 -9.22 -3.00 14.37
CA GLY A 19 -10.48 -2.42 13.90
C GLY A 19 -10.86 -1.12 14.60
N ILE A 20 -9.86 -0.42 15.16
CA ILE A 20 -9.99 0.91 15.78
C ILE A 20 -9.63 1.94 14.72
N GLU A 21 -10.46 2.98 14.54
CA GLU A 21 -10.10 4.12 13.68
C GLU A 21 -9.30 5.13 14.51
N ILE A 22 -7.99 5.18 14.29
CA ILE A 22 -7.11 6.14 14.98
C ILE A 22 -7.22 7.52 14.29
N HIS A 23 -7.64 7.55 13.02
CA HIS A 23 -7.96 8.76 12.27
C HIS A 23 -9.47 9.06 12.29
N LYS A 24 -9.93 9.71 13.36
CA LYS A 24 -11.33 10.11 13.51
C LYS A 24 -11.63 11.38 12.69
N ASN A 25 -12.18 11.24 11.49
CA ASN A 25 -12.89 12.32 10.78
C ASN A 25 -14.16 11.77 10.11
N THR A 26 -15.30 12.17 10.69
CA THR A 26 -16.67 12.35 10.20
C THR A 26 -17.05 11.81 8.81
N GLU A 27 -17.74 10.65 8.80
CA GLU A 27 -18.69 10.08 7.81
C GLU A 27 -18.28 9.87 6.31
N PRO A 28 -18.91 8.91 5.59
CA PRO A 28 -19.09 7.49 5.88
C PRO A 28 -18.47 6.59 4.77
N LYS A 29 -18.20 5.31 5.06
CA LYS A 29 -17.79 4.24 4.11
C LYS A 29 -16.43 4.33 3.41
N ALA A 30 -15.68 5.43 3.52
CA ALA A 30 -14.33 5.52 2.93
C ALA A 30 -13.24 4.80 3.74
N ALA A 31 -13.48 4.49 5.02
CA ALA A 31 -12.51 3.81 5.89
C ALA A 31 -12.16 2.38 5.42
N SER A 32 -13.03 1.73 4.65
CA SER A 32 -12.80 0.39 4.07
C SER A 32 -11.94 0.42 2.79
N ILE A 33 -11.70 1.60 2.21
CA ILE A 33 -10.96 1.77 0.95
C ILE A 33 -9.44 1.85 1.22
N VAL A 34 -9.04 2.15 2.46
CA VAL A 34 -7.65 2.47 2.81
C VAL A 34 -6.66 1.38 2.39
N PRO A 35 -6.91 0.06 2.60
CA PRO A 35 -5.98 -0.97 2.15
C PRO A 35 -6.17 -1.39 0.68
N ILE A 36 -7.27 -0.99 0.03
CA ILE A 36 -7.56 -1.33 -1.38
C ILE A 36 -6.97 -0.27 -2.32
N ALA A 37 -6.95 0.99 -1.89
CA ALA A 37 -6.33 2.09 -2.62
C ALA A 37 -4.81 2.16 -2.42
N PHE A 38 -4.30 1.69 -1.27
CA PHE A 38 -2.87 1.72 -0.97
C PHE A 38 -2.00 0.92 -1.97
N PRO A 39 -2.44 -0.26 -2.47
CA PRO A 39 -1.76 -0.96 -3.56
C PRO A 39 -1.90 -0.27 -4.92
N LEU A 40 -3.00 0.45 -5.16
CA LEU A 40 -3.32 1.03 -6.46
C LEU A 40 -2.70 2.41 -6.69
N VAL A 41 -2.39 3.18 -5.64
CA VAL A 41 -2.14 4.64 -5.75
C VAL A 41 -0.82 5.11 -5.11
N ALA A 42 0.03 4.24 -4.56
CA ALA A 42 1.27 4.65 -3.87
C ALA A 42 2.41 5.16 -4.79
N GLY A 43 2.15 6.23 -5.56
CA GLY A 43 2.72 7.57 -5.38
C GLY A 43 4.21 7.81 -5.70
N ALA A 44 5.12 6.86 -5.46
CA ALA A 44 6.55 7.03 -5.70
C ALA A 44 7.19 5.86 -6.44
N GLY A 45 6.63 4.65 -6.29
CA GLY A 45 7.03 3.48 -7.07
C GLY A 45 6.77 3.68 -8.56
N THR A 46 5.58 4.20 -8.89
CA THR A 46 5.19 4.52 -10.28
C THR A 46 6.10 5.58 -10.89
N LEU A 47 6.45 6.65 -10.17
CA LEU A 47 7.38 7.68 -10.63
C LEU A 47 8.79 7.12 -10.90
N THR A 48 9.27 6.22 -10.04
CA THR A 48 10.58 5.57 -10.22
C THR A 48 10.56 4.63 -11.42
N THR A 49 9.48 3.87 -11.60
CA THR A 49 9.26 3.02 -12.79
C THR A 49 9.22 3.86 -14.06
N LEU A 50 8.51 5.00 -14.06
CA LEU A 50 8.46 5.90 -15.21
C LEU A 50 9.83 6.51 -15.55
N LEU A 51 10.60 6.94 -14.54
CA LEU A 51 11.98 7.41 -14.76
C LEU A 51 12.85 6.30 -15.36
N SER A 52 12.70 5.06 -14.89
CA SER A 52 13.46 3.91 -15.41
C SER A 52 13.07 3.54 -16.84
N LEU A 53 11.78 3.62 -17.20
CA LEU A 53 11.31 3.38 -18.58
C LEU A 53 11.74 4.48 -19.55
N ARG A 54 11.79 5.74 -19.09
CA ARG A 54 12.28 6.88 -19.89
C ARG A 54 13.74 6.72 -20.33
N ALA A 55 14.54 5.95 -19.60
CA ALA A 55 15.93 5.69 -19.98
C ALA A 55 16.09 4.73 -21.19
N ASN A 56 15.04 3.99 -21.57
CA ASN A 56 15.13 2.91 -22.58
C ASN A 56 14.09 2.99 -23.72
N TYR A 57 13.07 3.84 -23.61
CA TYR A 57 11.94 3.89 -24.56
C TYR A 57 11.60 5.32 -25.01
N HIS A 58 11.09 5.46 -26.24
CA HIS A 58 10.56 6.74 -26.75
C HIS A 58 9.37 7.25 -25.92
N ASP A 59 9.30 8.57 -25.75
CA ASP A 59 8.30 9.26 -24.92
C ASP A 59 6.84 8.89 -25.27
N ILE A 60 6.56 8.60 -26.54
CA ILE A 60 5.22 8.24 -27.03
C ILE A 60 4.69 6.93 -26.40
N ASN A 61 5.57 5.94 -26.20
CA ASN A 61 5.19 4.64 -25.62
C ASN A 61 4.91 4.76 -24.13
N ILE A 62 5.63 5.65 -23.44
CA ILE A 62 5.48 5.90 -22.01
C ILE A 62 4.13 6.58 -21.75
N ILE A 63 3.78 7.59 -22.54
CA ILE A 63 2.49 8.28 -22.43
C ILE A 63 1.33 7.31 -22.69
N ALA A 64 1.44 6.46 -23.72
CA ALA A 64 0.43 5.43 -24.00
C ALA A 64 0.28 4.43 -22.84
N ALA A 65 1.39 3.98 -22.23
CA ALA A 65 1.38 3.08 -21.09
C ALA A 65 0.73 3.71 -19.83
N ILE A 66 1.00 5.00 -19.56
CA ILE A 66 0.37 5.74 -18.46
C ILE A 66 -1.14 5.85 -18.66
N LEU A 67 -1.57 6.20 -19.87
CA LEU A 67 -3.00 6.32 -20.19
C LEU A 67 -3.71 4.98 -20.04
N LEU A 68 -3.10 3.90 -20.53
CA LEU A 68 -3.66 2.55 -20.39
C LEU A 68 -3.69 2.09 -18.93
N ASN A 69 -2.63 2.33 -18.16
CA ASN A 69 -2.61 2.02 -16.72
C ASN A 69 -3.69 2.81 -15.97
N THR A 70 -3.85 4.10 -16.26
CA THR A 70 -4.87 4.95 -15.64
C THR A 70 -6.28 4.47 -15.98
N LEU A 71 -6.51 4.09 -17.24
CA LEU A 71 -7.79 3.51 -17.67
C LEU A 71 -8.08 2.18 -16.94
N PHE A 72 -7.07 1.33 -16.79
CA PHE A 72 -7.19 0.08 -16.06
C PHE A 72 -7.51 0.31 -14.57
N VAL A 73 -6.78 1.20 -13.91
CA VAL A 73 -7.04 1.61 -12.51
C VAL A 73 -8.47 2.14 -12.37
N TYR A 74 -8.91 2.99 -13.30
CA TYR A 74 -10.27 3.51 -13.31
C TYR A 74 -11.32 2.39 -13.39
N LEU A 75 -11.13 1.39 -14.25
CA LEU A 75 -12.03 0.24 -14.36
C LEU A 75 -12.07 -0.60 -13.07
N VAL A 76 -10.91 -0.81 -12.44
CA VAL A 76 -10.82 -1.53 -11.16
C VAL A 76 -11.55 -0.77 -10.06
N LEU A 77 -11.33 0.54 -9.94
CA LEU A 77 -12.03 1.39 -8.96
C LEU A 77 -13.54 1.42 -9.21
N LYS A 78 -13.98 1.51 -10.47
CA LYS A 78 -15.40 1.43 -10.82
C LYS A 78 -16.01 0.08 -10.43
N SER A 79 -15.24 -0.99 -10.51
CA SER A 79 -15.64 -2.34 -10.12
C SER A 79 -15.56 -2.58 -8.60
N ALA A 80 -14.88 -1.72 -7.85
CA ALA A 80 -14.74 -1.85 -6.40
C ALA A 80 -16.10 -1.79 -5.68
N ASN A 81 -17.01 -0.93 -6.13
CA ASN A 81 -18.38 -0.87 -5.59
C ASN A 81 -19.16 -2.17 -5.82
N TRP A 82 -18.92 -2.84 -6.95
CA TRP A 82 -19.52 -4.15 -7.23
C TRP A 82 -18.89 -5.24 -6.35
N LEU A 83 -17.57 -5.17 -6.14
CA LEU A 83 -16.84 -6.07 -5.26
C LEU A 83 -17.30 -5.94 -3.80
N GLU A 84 -17.51 -4.72 -3.31
CA GLU A 84 -18.02 -4.45 -1.96
C GLU A 84 -19.39 -5.10 -1.74
N ARG A 85 -20.31 -4.96 -2.72
CA ARG A 85 -21.65 -5.54 -2.65
C ARG A 85 -21.65 -7.07 -2.70
N LYS A 86 -20.72 -7.68 -3.45
CA LYS A 86 -20.60 -9.14 -3.52
C LYS A 86 -19.95 -9.76 -2.29
N LEU A 87 -18.92 -9.11 -1.73
CA LEU A 87 -18.18 -9.62 -0.59
C LEU A 87 -18.96 -9.44 0.72
N GLY A 88 -19.78 -8.38 0.83
CA GLY A 88 -20.53 -8.09 2.03
C GLY A 88 -19.64 -7.58 3.18
N PRO A 89 -20.25 -6.95 4.19
CA PRO A 89 -19.50 -6.24 5.25
C PRO A 89 -18.60 -7.17 6.07
N THR A 90 -19.05 -8.40 6.35
CA THR A 90 -18.29 -9.37 7.14
C THR A 90 -17.01 -9.83 6.43
N THR A 91 -17.08 -10.15 5.14
CA THR A 91 -15.91 -10.61 4.38
C THR A 91 -14.90 -9.49 4.20
N LEU A 92 -15.36 -8.25 4.01
CA LEU A 92 -14.47 -7.08 3.94
C LEU A 92 -13.70 -6.88 5.25
N GLN A 93 -14.35 -7.03 6.40
CA GLN A 93 -13.68 -6.96 7.70
C GLN A 93 -12.63 -8.06 7.88
N VAL A 94 -12.95 -9.30 7.48
CA VAL A 94 -11.97 -10.40 7.51
C VAL A 94 -10.79 -10.11 6.59
N LEU A 95 -11.05 -9.63 5.36
CA LEU A 95 -10.04 -9.29 4.38
C LEU A 95 -9.11 -8.17 4.90
N GLN A 96 -9.68 -7.14 5.53
CA GLN A 96 -8.90 -6.09 6.19
C GLN A 96 -7.98 -6.64 7.28
N LYS A 97 -8.48 -7.53 8.15
CA LYS A 97 -7.64 -8.17 9.18
C LYS A 97 -6.51 -9.00 8.57
N VAL A 98 -6.78 -9.73 7.49
CA VAL A 98 -5.76 -10.52 6.77
C VAL A 98 -4.67 -9.62 6.18
N PHE A 99 -5.04 -8.54 5.48
CA PHE A 99 -4.07 -7.56 4.98
C PHE A 99 -3.27 -6.92 6.12
N GLY A 100 -3.91 -6.65 7.26
CA GLY A 100 -3.24 -6.15 8.46
C GLY A 100 -2.15 -7.11 8.95
N ILE A 101 -2.43 -8.41 9.02
CA ILE A 101 -1.44 -9.44 9.39
C ILE A 101 -0.27 -9.47 8.40
N VAL A 102 -0.54 -9.39 7.10
CA VAL A 102 0.51 -9.34 6.06
C VAL A 102 1.37 -8.09 6.21
N LEU A 103 0.77 -6.92 6.40
CA LEU A 103 1.48 -5.66 6.59
C LEU A 103 2.31 -5.67 7.88
N LEU A 104 1.81 -6.27 8.95
CA LEU A 104 2.54 -6.44 10.21
C LEU A 104 3.80 -7.29 10.00
N ALA A 105 3.68 -8.41 9.27
CA ALA A 105 4.82 -9.27 8.94
C ALA A 105 5.88 -8.53 8.10
N ILE A 106 5.45 -7.75 7.10
CA ILE A 106 6.35 -6.92 6.28
C ILE A 106 7.03 -5.85 7.14
N SER A 107 6.28 -5.21 8.04
CA SER A 107 6.81 -4.18 8.94
C SER A 107 7.89 -4.74 9.88
N ILE A 108 7.64 -5.90 10.49
CA ILE A 108 8.63 -6.60 11.35
C ILE A 108 9.88 -6.93 10.53
N LYS A 109 9.71 -7.49 9.32
CA LYS A 109 10.84 -7.81 8.43
C LYS A 109 11.68 -6.57 8.12
N LEU A 110 11.05 -5.44 7.82
CA LEU A 110 11.74 -4.18 7.58
C LEU A 110 12.47 -3.69 8.85
N PHE A 111 11.84 -3.78 10.02
CA PHE A 111 12.46 -3.38 11.28
C PHE A 111 13.72 -4.20 11.56
N THR A 112 13.62 -5.53 11.51
CA THR A 112 14.74 -6.44 11.76
C THR A 112 15.86 -6.27 10.74
N ALA A 113 15.56 -6.10 9.45
CA ALA A 113 16.58 -5.89 8.43
C ALA A 113 17.39 -4.61 8.67
N ASN A 114 16.73 -3.51 9.04
CA ASN A 114 17.42 -2.25 9.36
C ASN A 114 18.19 -2.35 10.69
N PHE A 115 17.64 -3.02 11.71
CA PHE A 115 18.30 -3.21 13.00
C PHE A 115 19.55 -4.10 12.88
N ALA A 116 19.47 -5.19 12.11
CA ALA A 116 20.60 -6.08 11.83
C ALA A 116 21.73 -5.36 11.07
N GLN A 117 21.37 -4.47 10.14
CA GLN A 117 22.33 -3.64 9.42
C GLN A 117 23.04 -2.66 10.36
N LEU A 118 22.30 -1.99 11.26
CA LEU A 118 22.87 -1.10 12.27
C LEU A 118 23.80 -1.85 13.24
N PHE A 119 23.37 -3.01 13.73
CA PHE A 119 24.16 -3.84 14.65
C PHE A 119 25.45 -4.35 13.99
N THR A 120 25.38 -4.81 12.74
CA THR A 120 26.57 -5.24 11.98
C THR A 120 27.54 -4.09 11.74
N THR A 121 27.03 -2.86 11.55
CA THR A 121 27.87 -1.67 11.31
C THR A 121 28.56 -1.19 12.59
N TYR A 122 27.93 -1.34 13.75
CA TYR A 122 28.51 -0.90 15.03
C TYR A 122 29.38 -1.95 15.73
N ILE A 123 29.12 -3.25 15.53
CA ILE A 123 29.85 -4.34 16.20
C ILE A 123 30.97 -4.92 15.34
N LYS A 124 30.96 -4.71 14.02
CA LYS A 124 32.17 -4.90 13.21
C LYS A 124 32.99 -3.60 13.19
N PHE A 125 33.64 -3.33 14.31
CA PHE A 125 34.97 -2.73 14.29
C PHE A 125 36.00 -3.85 14.42
#